data_AF-A0A3S4R1K9-F1
#
_entry.id   AF-A0A3S4R1K9-F1
#
_cell.length_a   1.000
_cell.length_b   1.000
_cell.length_c   1.000
_cell.angle_alpha   90.00
_cell.angle_beta   90.00
_cell.angle_gamma   90.00
#
_symmetry.space_group_name_H-M   'P 1'
#
loop_
_entity.id
_entity.type
_entity.pdbx_description
1 polymer ?
#
loop_
_entity_poly.entity_id
_entity_poly.type
_entity_poly.pdbx_seq_one_letter_code
_entity_poly.pdbx_strand_id
1 'polypeptide(L)'
;MPTTAEMIAELMKKNKRMRIFRTNLELAIDDRLIEPKMNGDYSICRDTSPRSDCDWYCFICFESATKMFKCKGCFRVYHESCFASSDEKGKCYFCKTHVQEIMRNKELSVEDINDVIDVFLNNIRKHFFNLIEASWFKNESLTVKNLISKLIHKHEFNFIHIKHKVNNNEYRSVMEFIFDCKMICFKLSVLYGVDSTIGKDLKRLNEFMNAENRFIHSCVDCYISFNHDKIDDDKNFWFIVPCDPPHQICFARTKGFSHYPAKIIRSDMNKSLVWFFDEKHEYAIVQNKEISYTLPKDTVITTKLAGALKQFGMHKLLLQSQLSSSKFDLNQFELREPSKESK
;
A
#
# COMPACT_ATOMS: atom_id res chain seq x y z
N MET A 1 -30.33 45.25 -0.09
CA MET A 1 -30.94 44.95 -1.40
C MET A 1 -29.80 44.58 -2.33
N PRO A 2 -29.81 43.39 -2.97
CA PRO A 2 -28.81 43.06 -3.96
C PRO A 2 -28.87 44.05 -5.12
N THR A 3 -27.71 44.40 -5.68
CA THR A 3 -27.60 45.28 -6.84
C THR A 3 -28.12 44.58 -8.10
N THR A 4 -28.51 45.36 -9.11
CA THR A 4 -28.91 44.83 -10.42
C THR A 4 -27.83 43.92 -11.03
N ALA A 5 -26.55 44.23 -10.79
CA ALA A 5 -25.42 43.42 -11.25
C ALA A 5 -25.35 42.05 -10.53
N GLU A 6 -25.59 42.01 -9.22
CA GLU A 6 -25.67 40.76 -8.44
C GLU A 6 -26.85 39.89 -8.89
N MET A 7 -28.01 40.50 -9.14
CA MET A 7 -29.18 39.78 -9.66
C MET A 7 -28.93 39.18 -11.05
N ILE A 8 -28.27 39.92 -11.95
CA ILE A 8 -27.88 39.42 -13.28
C ILE A 8 -26.87 38.26 -13.17
N ALA A 9 -25.87 38.40 -12.29
CA ALA A 9 -24.87 37.35 -12.06
C ALA A 9 -25.50 36.05 -11.52
N GLU A 10 -26.45 36.15 -10.58
CA GLU A 10 -27.20 34.98 -10.09
C GLU A 10 -28.03 34.33 -11.19
N LEU A 11 -28.71 35.12 -12.03
CA LEU A 11 -29.50 34.62 -13.15
C LEU A 11 -28.62 33.88 -14.17
N MET A 12 -27.46 34.44 -14.50
CA MET A 12 -26.46 33.79 -15.37
C MET A 12 -25.95 32.48 -14.78
N LYS A 13 -25.67 32.44 -13.47
CA LYS A 13 -25.25 31.22 -12.75
C LYS A 13 -26.35 30.15 -12.77
N LYS A 14 -27.60 30.55 -12.59
CA LYS A 14 -28.78 29.65 -12.67
C LYS A 14 -28.95 29.10 -14.08
N ASN A 15 -28.88 29.93 -15.12
CA ASN A 15 -28.98 29.50 -16.52
C ASN A 15 -27.85 28.55 -16.91
N LYS A 16 -26.61 28.82 -16.47
CA LYS A 16 -25.47 27.91 -16.66
C LYS A 16 -25.72 26.56 -16.00
N ARG A 17 -26.21 26.53 -14.75
CA ARG A 17 -26.57 25.28 -14.05
C ARG A 17 -27.67 24.50 -14.77
N MET A 18 -28.72 25.17 -15.24
CA MET A 18 -29.81 24.53 -15.98
C MET A 18 -29.34 23.93 -17.31
N ARG A 19 -28.43 24.62 -18.02
CA ARG A 19 -27.85 24.09 -19.25
C ARG A 19 -27.02 22.83 -18.98
N ILE A 20 -26.17 22.85 -17.96
CA ILE A 20 -25.37 21.69 -17.55
C ILE A 20 -26.29 20.52 -17.14
N PHE A 21 -27.35 20.80 -16.37
CA PHE A 21 -28.30 19.78 -15.97
C PHE A 21 -28.99 19.11 -17.17
N ARG A 22 -29.46 19.90 -18.16
CA ARG A 22 -30.06 19.35 -19.39
C ARG A 22 -29.09 18.47 -20.17
N THR A 23 -27.86 18.93 -20.36
CA THR A 23 -26.82 18.13 -21.02
C THR A 23 -26.55 16.82 -20.27
N ASN A 24 -26.44 16.85 -18.95
CA ASN A 24 -26.26 15.64 -18.15
C ASN A 24 -27.47 14.69 -18.24
N LEU A 25 -28.68 15.24 -18.33
CA LEU A 25 -29.92 14.48 -18.46
C LEU A 25 -30.00 13.78 -19.83
N GLU A 26 -29.70 14.50 -20.91
CA GLU A 26 -29.61 13.95 -22.27
C GLU A 26 -28.55 12.83 -22.33
N LEU A 27 -27.36 13.09 -21.80
CA LEU A 27 -26.31 12.07 -21.69
C LEU A 27 -26.79 10.85 -20.89
N ALA A 28 -27.45 11.04 -19.73
CA ALA A 28 -27.94 9.90 -18.94
C ALA A 28 -28.99 9.04 -19.67
N ILE A 29 -29.78 9.63 -20.58
CA ILE A 29 -30.72 8.90 -21.44
C ILE A 29 -29.98 8.16 -22.56
N ASP A 30 -29.07 8.82 -23.25
CA ASP A 30 -28.20 8.21 -24.27
C ASP A 30 -27.34 7.09 -23.67
N ASP A 31 -27.02 7.25 -22.40
CA ASP A 31 -26.28 6.33 -21.55
C ASP A 31 -27.13 5.16 -21.05
N ARG A 32 -28.44 5.19 -21.31
CA ARG A 32 -29.42 4.22 -20.80
C ARG A 32 -29.29 4.04 -19.30
N LEU A 33 -28.92 5.08 -18.55
CA LEU A 33 -28.97 5.08 -17.09
C LEU A 33 -30.41 5.36 -16.63
N ILE A 34 -31.08 6.25 -17.36
CA ILE A 34 -32.48 6.60 -17.15
C ILE A 34 -33.24 6.53 -18.47
N GLU A 35 -34.56 6.45 -18.39
CA GLU A 35 -35.48 6.45 -19.52
C GLU A 35 -36.60 7.47 -19.26
N PRO A 36 -36.98 8.27 -20.26
CA PRO A 36 -38.11 9.19 -20.11
C PRO A 36 -39.43 8.40 -20.11
N LYS A 37 -40.36 8.82 -19.25
CA LYS A 37 -41.74 8.33 -19.21
C LYS A 37 -42.68 9.27 -19.95
N MET A 38 -43.83 8.75 -20.37
CA MET A 38 -44.85 9.54 -21.08
C MET A 38 -45.41 10.71 -20.24
N ASN A 39 -45.33 10.63 -18.92
CA ASN A 39 -45.79 11.69 -18.01
C ASN A 39 -44.74 12.79 -17.76
N GLY A 40 -43.58 12.74 -18.42
CA GLY A 40 -42.48 13.70 -18.24
C GLY A 40 -41.50 13.36 -17.11
N ASP A 41 -41.76 12.29 -16.35
CA ASP A 41 -40.82 11.77 -15.35
C ASP A 41 -39.73 10.92 -16.00
N TYR A 42 -38.71 10.56 -15.22
CA TYR A 42 -37.68 9.61 -15.61
C TYR A 42 -37.72 8.36 -14.72
N SER A 43 -37.55 7.17 -15.28
CA SER A 43 -37.22 5.95 -14.53
C SER A 43 -35.77 5.54 -14.72
N ILE A 44 -35.26 4.75 -13.79
CA ILE A 44 -34.00 4.05 -13.97
C ILE A 44 -34.21 2.94 -15.00
N CYS A 45 -33.36 2.92 -16.02
CA CYS A 45 -33.46 1.94 -17.09
C CYS A 45 -33.10 0.54 -16.57
N ARG A 46 -33.98 -0.44 -16.81
CA ARG A 46 -33.85 -1.82 -16.33
C ARG A 46 -33.02 -2.73 -17.25
N ASP A 47 -32.66 -2.28 -18.44
CA ASP A 47 -31.71 -2.98 -19.31
C ASP A 47 -30.40 -3.20 -18.54
N THR A 48 -29.89 -4.43 -18.44
CA THR A 48 -28.64 -4.73 -17.73
C THR A 48 -27.47 -5.00 -18.68
N SER A 49 -27.68 -4.82 -19.99
CA SER A 49 -26.64 -5.06 -20.97
C SER A 49 -25.43 -4.12 -20.75
N PRO A 50 -24.20 -4.67 -20.79
CA PRO A 50 -23.00 -3.84 -20.68
C PRO A 50 -22.92 -2.91 -21.89
N ARG A 51 -22.79 -1.60 -21.62
CA ARG A 51 -22.88 -0.58 -22.66
C ARG A 51 -21.60 -0.40 -23.47
N SER A 52 -20.44 -0.64 -22.87
CA SER A 52 -19.16 -0.16 -23.40
C SER A 52 -18.03 -1.15 -23.13
N ASP A 53 -17.09 -1.22 -24.08
CA ASP A 53 -15.83 -1.96 -23.95
C ASP A 53 -14.79 -1.21 -23.10
N CYS A 54 -15.13 -0.01 -22.60
CA CYS A 54 -14.31 0.77 -21.66
C CYS A 54 -15.13 1.46 -20.55
N ASP A 55 -14.46 1.80 -19.44
CA ASP A 55 -14.97 2.64 -18.36
C ASP A 55 -15.23 4.09 -18.83
N TRP A 56 -16.01 4.84 -18.06
CA TRP A 56 -16.28 6.28 -18.32
C TRP A 56 -15.53 7.21 -17.37
N TYR A 57 -14.97 6.65 -16.30
CA TYR A 57 -14.31 7.39 -15.24
C TYR A 57 -12.80 7.21 -15.33
N CYS A 58 -12.05 8.29 -15.07
CA CYS A 58 -10.61 8.23 -15.10
C CYS A 58 -10.09 7.25 -14.05
N PHE A 59 -9.24 6.30 -14.44
CA PHE A 59 -8.71 5.29 -13.51
C PHE A 59 -7.86 5.88 -12.36
N ILE A 60 -7.38 7.11 -12.51
CA ILE A 60 -6.50 7.77 -11.53
C ILE A 60 -7.26 8.71 -10.61
N CYS A 61 -8.10 9.59 -11.16
CA CYS A 61 -8.79 10.61 -10.37
C CYS A 61 -10.27 10.33 -10.15
N PHE A 62 -10.81 9.25 -10.73
CA PHE A 62 -12.19 8.75 -10.55
C PHE A 62 -13.29 9.66 -11.13
N GLU A 63 -12.93 10.84 -11.62
CA GLU A 63 -13.84 11.77 -12.28
C GLU A 63 -14.06 11.43 -13.75
N SER A 64 -15.23 11.82 -14.28
CA SER A 64 -15.55 11.75 -15.71
C SER A 64 -15.24 13.08 -16.41
N ALA A 65 -15.09 13.03 -17.73
CA ALA A 65 -15.03 14.22 -18.58
C ALA A 65 -15.64 13.95 -19.96
N THR A 66 -15.92 15.01 -20.70
CA THR A 66 -16.44 14.94 -22.07
C THR A 66 -15.46 14.27 -23.04
N LYS A 67 -14.14 14.39 -22.78
CA LYS A 67 -13.09 13.76 -23.58
C LYS A 67 -12.17 12.97 -22.66
N MET A 68 -12.11 11.67 -22.92
CA MET A 68 -11.27 10.71 -22.19
C MET A 68 -10.31 10.00 -23.16
N PHE A 69 -9.09 9.77 -22.71
CA PHE A 69 -8.11 8.95 -23.41
C PHE A 69 -8.35 7.47 -23.08
N LYS A 70 -8.73 6.68 -24.08
CA LYS A 70 -8.93 5.23 -23.94
C LYS A 70 -7.62 4.48 -24.14
N CYS A 71 -7.29 3.61 -23.19
CA CYS A 71 -6.17 2.69 -23.34
C CYS A 71 -6.42 1.71 -24.48
N LYS A 72 -5.42 1.45 -25.32
CA LYS A 72 -5.51 0.46 -26.40
C LYS A 72 -5.39 -0.99 -25.94
N GLY A 73 -4.96 -1.22 -24.69
CA GLY A 73 -4.70 -2.56 -24.15
C GLY A 73 -5.66 -3.00 -23.04
N CYS A 74 -6.59 -2.15 -22.59
CA CYS A 74 -7.60 -2.53 -21.61
C CYS A 74 -8.80 -1.58 -21.64
N PHE A 75 -9.78 -1.85 -20.79
CA PHE A 75 -11.02 -1.08 -20.63
C PHE A 75 -10.84 0.27 -19.92
N ARG A 76 -9.66 0.60 -19.38
CA ARG A 76 -9.46 1.82 -18.58
C ARG A 76 -9.40 3.07 -19.45
N VAL A 77 -9.93 4.18 -18.90
CA VAL A 77 -9.84 5.52 -19.51
C VAL A 77 -9.17 6.51 -18.57
N TYR A 78 -8.66 7.60 -19.14
CA TYR A 78 -7.85 8.59 -18.42
C TYR A 78 -8.13 10.01 -18.89
N HIS A 79 -8.04 10.99 -17.99
CA HIS A 79 -7.76 12.36 -18.42
C HIS A 79 -6.37 12.43 -19.05
N GLU A 80 -6.16 13.35 -19.98
CA GLU A 80 -4.86 13.56 -20.62
C GLU A 80 -3.74 13.81 -19.59
N SER A 81 -4.02 14.63 -18.56
CA SER A 81 -3.09 14.90 -17.45
C SER A 81 -2.89 13.72 -16.49
N CYS A 82 -3.76 12.71 -16.54
CA CYS A 82 -3.70 11.53 -15.68
C CYS A 82 -3.12 10.30 -16.39
N PHE A 83 -2.91 10.36 -17.69
CA PHE A 83 -2.49 9.21 -18.47
C PHE A 83 -1.00 8.92 -18.25
N ALA A 84 -0.71 7.86 -17.49
CA ALA A 84 0.62 7.28 -17.42
C ALA A 84 0.79 6.24 -18.54
N SER A 85 1.58 6.58 -19.56
CA SER A 85 1.88 5.67 -20.68
C SER A 85 2.81 4.54 -20.25
N SER A 86 2.63 3.35 -20.82
CA SER A 86 3.66 2.32 -20.84
C SER A 86 4.65 2.55 -21.99
N ASP A 87 5.62 1.65 -22.14
CA ASP A 87 6.59 1.65 -23.25
C ASP A 87 5.92 1.41 -24.62
N GLU A 88 4.69 0.89 -24.63
CA GLU A 88 3.89 0.66 -25.82
C GLU A 88 2.92 1.83 -26.09
N LYS A 89 3.00 2.41 -27.29
CA LYS A 89 2.23 3.61 -27.65
C LYS A 89 0.71 3.41 -27.48
N GLY A 90 0.13 4.20 -26.58
CA GLY A 90 -1.31 4.23 -26.30
C GLY A 90 -1.79 3.14 -25.35
N LYS A 91 -0.89 2.35 -24.76
CA LYS A 91 -1.20 1.49 -23.62
C LYS A 91 -0.86 2.20 -22.30
N CYS A 92 -1.68 1.98 -21.29
CA CYS A 92 -1.45 2.55 -19.96
C CYS A 92 -0.41 1.72 -19.18
N TYR A 93 0.21 2.33 -18.18
CA TYR A 93 1.15 1.69 -17.25
C TYR A 93 0.61 0.39 -16.62
N PHE A 94 -0.71 0.31 -16.39
CA PHE A 94 -1.38 -0.87 -15.81
C PHE A 94 -1.61 -2.02 -16.81
N CYS A 95 -1.29 -1.84 -18.09
CA CYS A 95 -1.28 -2.91 -19.09
C CYS A 95 0.10 -3.55 -19.26
N LYS A 96 1.16 -2.89 -18.76
CA LYS A 96 2.51 -3.43 -18.83
C LYS A 96 2.59 -4.70 -17.97
N THR A 97 3.29 -5.71 -18.46
CA THR A 97 3.69 -6.85 -17.63
C THR A 97 4.77 -6.39 -16.66
N HIS A 98 4.51 -6.53 -15.35
CA HIS A 98 5.43 -6.09 -14.31
C HIS A 98 6.20 -7.29 -13.78
N VAL A 99 7.41 -7.47 -14.30
CA VAL A 99 8.37 -8.44 -13.75
C VAL A 99 8.73 -8.00 -12.33
N GLN A 100 8.87 -8.97 -11.43
CA GLN A 100 9.26 -8.69 -10.05
C GLN A 100 10.63 -8.00 -10.03
N GLU A 101 10.68 -6.82 -9.41
CA GLU A 101 11.92 -6.08 -9.22
C GLU A 101 12.82 -6.79 -8.22
N ILE A 102 14.13 -6.71 -8.45
CA ILE A 102 15.15 -7.13 -7.48
C ILE A 102 15.08 -6.18 -6.28
N MET A 103 14.86 -6.73 -5.08
CA MET A 103 14.69 -5.96 -3.86
C MET A 103 15.91 -6.15 -2.94
N ARG A 104 16.64 -5.08 -2.63
CA ARG A 104 17.88 -5.13 -1.84
C ARG A 104 18.89 -6.16 -2.37
N ASN A 105 19.09 -6.22 -3.69
CA ASN A 105 19.94 -7.22 -4.36
C ASN A 105 19.50 -8.68 -4.17
N LYS A 106 18.26 -8.94 -3.74
CA LYS A 106 17.65 -10.26 -3.66
C LYS A 106 16.63 -10.41 -4.80
N GLU A 107 16.82 -11.45 -5.63
CA GLU A 107 15.78 -11.94 -6.54
C GLU A 107 14.75 -12.72 -5.72
N LEU A 108 13.47 -12.43 -5.92
CA LEU A 108 12.40 -13.09 -5.17
C LEU A 108 11.87 -14.29 -5.95
N SER A 109 11.79 -15.43 -5.28
CA SER A 109 11.08 -16.61 -5.78
C SER A 109 9.56 -16.40 -5.79
N VAL A 110 8.81 -17.31 -6.41
CA VAL A 110 7.34 -17.26 -6.39
C VAL A 110 6.83 -17.41 -4.96
N GLU A 111 7.49 -18.24 -4.16
CA GLU A 111 7.22 -18.44 -2.74
C GLU A 111 7.46 -17.15 -1.94
N ASP A 112 8.62 -16.49 -2.09
CA ASP A 112 8.91 -15.20 -1.43
C ASP A 112 7.83 -14.15 -1.76
N ILE A 113 7.44 -14.06 -3.04
CA ILE A 113 6.40 -13.12 -3.49
C ILE A 113 5.07 -13.44 -2.82
N ASN A 114 4.70 -14.73 -2.74
CA ASN A 114 3.44 -15.14 -2.15
C ASN A 114 3.40 -14.88 -0.64
N ASP A 115 4.48 -15.16 0.09
CA ASP A 115 4.58 -14.89 1.53
C ASP A 115 4.44 -13.38 1.82
N VAL A 116 5.12 -12.53 1.04
CA VAL A 116 4.97 -11.07 1.14
C VAL A 116 3.53 -10.65 0.90
N ILE A 117 2.91 -11.16 -0.16
CA ILE A 117 1.54 -10.79 -0.52
C ILE A 117 0.53 -11.28 0.52
N ASP A 118 0.70 -12.47 1.10
CA ASP A 118 -0.21 -12.97 2.14
C ASP A 118 -0.13 -12.12 3.40
N VAL A 119 1.08 -11.75 3.84
CA VAL A 119 1.29 -10.79 4.95
C VAL A 119 0.62 -9.45 4.63
N PHE A 120 0.83 -8.92 3.42
CA PHE A 120 0.27 -7.64 3.00
C PHE A 120 -1.27 -7.69 2.97
N LEU A 121 -1.86 -8.74 2.39
CA LEU A 121 -3.31 -8.93 2.37
C LEU A 121 -3.89 -9.09 3.78
N ASN A 122 -3.19 -9.80 4.67
CA ASN A 122 -3.58 -9.93 6.07
C ASN A 122 -3.57 -8.56 6.79
N ASN A 123 -2.57 -7.73 6.55
CA ASN A 123 -2.51 -6.38 7.11
C ASN A 123 -3.63 -5.48 6.56
N ILE A 124 -3.95 -5.56 5.27
CA ILE A 124 -5.12 -4.87 4.70
C ILE A 124 -6.39 -5.35 5.40
N ARG A 125 -6.57 -6.65 5.60
CA ARG A 125 -7.74 -7.22 6.29
C ARG A 125 -7.87 -6.73 7.73
N LYS A 126 -6.76 -6.66 8.48
CA LYS A 126 -6.74 -6.19 9.87
C LYS A 126 -7.15 -4.73 10.00
N HIS A 127 -6.68 -3.86 9.10
CA HIS A 127 -6.87 -2.41 9.22
C HIS A 127 -8.06 -1.86 8.41
N PHE A 128 -8.52 -2.56 7.37
CA PHE A 128 -9.49 -2.07 6.39
C PHE A 128 -10.64 -3.05 6.12
N PHE A 129 -11.03 -3.85 7.13
CA PHE A 129 -12.10 -4.84 7.02
C PHE A 129 -13.40 -4.27 6.41
N ASN A 130 -13.82 -3.07 6.84
CA ASN A 130 -15.03 -2.42 6.33
C ASN A 130 -14.98 -2.16 4.81
N LEU A 131 -13.80 -1.84 4.26
CA LEU A 131 -13.63 -1.66 2.80
C LEU A 131 -13.70 -2.99 2.05
N ILE A 132 -13.22 -4.07 2.66
CA ILE A 132 -13.35 -5.42 2.11
C ILE A 132 -14.83 -5.78 1.99
N GLU A 133 -15.63 -5.54 3.03
CA GLU A 133 -17.08 -5.80 2.98
C GLU A 133 -17.81 -4.91 1.97
N ALA A 134 -17.47 -3.61 1.93
CA ALA A 134 -18.03 -2.67 0.95
C ALA A 134 -17.77 -3.13 -0.49
N SER A 135 -16.60 -3.73 -0.77
CA SER A 135 -16.25 -4.26 -2.10
C SER A 135 -17.15 -5.39 -2.59
N TRP A 136 -17.94 -6.02 -1.71
CA TRP A 136 -18.85 -7.10 -2.08
C TRP A 136 -20.22 -6.59 -2.52
N PHE A 137 -20.52 -5.30 -2.29
CA PHE A 137 -21.81 -4.67 -2.61
C PHE A 137 -23.04 -5.42 -2.04
N LYS A 138 -22.86 -6.29 -1.03
CA LYS A 138 -23.94 -7.16 -0.53
C LYS A 138 -25.12 -6.37 0.03
N ASN A 139 -24.81 -5.29 0.73
CA ASN A 139 -25.80 -4.44 1.42
C ASN A 139 -26.36 -3.33 0.53
N GLU A 140 -25.92 -3.23 -0.73
CA GLU A 140 -26.41 -2.20 -1.65
C GLU A 140 -27.83 -2.49 -2.16
N SER A 141 -28.55 -1.41 -2.49
CA SER A 141 -29.89 -1.51 -3.07
C SER A 141 -29.87 -2.26 -4.40
N LEU A 142 -30.99 -2.92 -4.74
CA LEU A 142 -31.13 -3.62 -6.02
C LEU A 142 -30.88 -2.68 -7.21
N THR A 143 -31.30 -1.41 -7.08
CA THR A 143 -31.06 -0.36 -8.06
C THR A 143 -29.56 -0.16 -8.33
N VAL A 144 -28.76 0.00 -7.27
CA VAL A 144 -27.31 0.19 -7.39
C VAL A 144 -26.68 -1.06 -8.01
N LYS A 145 -27.05 -2.26 -7.53
CA LYS A 145 -26.56 -3.53 -8.09
C LYS A 145 -26.81 -3.66 -9.59
N ASN A 146 -27.98 -3.23 -10.07
CA ASN A 146 -28.33 -3.29 -11.49
C ASN A 146 -27.60 -2.23 -12.34
N LEU A 147 -27.24 -1.08 -11.75
CA LEU A 147 -26.57 0.01 -12.46
C LEU A 147 -25.05 -0.12 -12.46
N ILE A 148 -24.47 -0.80 -11.47
CA ILE A 148 -23.02 -0.93 -11.32
C ILE A 148 -22.35 -1.46 -12.60
N SER A 149 -22.95 -2.44 -13.28
CA SER A 149 -22.42 -3.02 -14.52
C SER A 149 -22.40 -2.05 -15.70
N LYS A 150 -23.20 -0.98 -15.66
CA LYS A 150 -23.19 0.10 -16.65
C LYS A 150 -22.15 1.18 -16.35
N LEU A 151 -21.87 1.40 -15.06
CA LEU A 151 -20.95 2.45 -14.61
C LEU A 151 -19.49 1.98 -14.66
N ILE A 152 -19.25 0.69 -14.40
CA ILE A 152 -17.93 0.12 -14.20
C ILE A 152 -17.82 -1.21 -14.94
N HIS A 153 -16.80 -1.34 -15.78
CA HIS A 153 -16.59 -2.52 -16.61
C HIS A 153 -16.31 -3.78 -15.78
N LYS A 154 -15.23 -3.82 -14.97
CA LYS A 154 -14.87 -4.97 -14.10
C LYS A 154 -15.53 -4.93 -12.72
N HIS A 155 -16.84 -4.71 -12.68
CA HIS A 155 -17.56 -4.48 -11.45
C HIS A 155 -17.56 -5.65 -10.44
N GLU A 156 -17.49 -6.89 -10.89
CA GLU A 156 -17.52 -8.08 -10.00
C GLU A 156 -16.20 -8.34 -9.25
N PHE A 157 -15.07 -7.80 -9.75
CA PHE A 157 -13.73 -8.09 -9.22
C PHE A 157 -13.50 -7.51 -7.80
N ASN A 158 -13.39 -8.34 -6.77
CA ASN A 158 -13.34 -7.87 -5.38
C ASN A 158 -12.26 -8.61 -4.57
N PHE A 159 -12.19 -8.34 -3.26
CA PHE A 159 -11.16 -8.95 -2.40
C PHE A 159 -11.27 -10.48 -2.28
N ILE A 160 -12.42 -11.09 -2.61
CA ILE A 160 -12.55 -12.56 -2.68
C ILE A 160 -11.70 -13.09 -3.84
N HIS A 161 -11.75 -12.41 -5.00
CA HIS A 161 -10.93 -12.75 -6.15
C HIS A 161 -9.44 -12.55 -5.86
N ILE A 162 -9.08 -11.46 -5.19
CA ILE A 162 -7.70 -11.24 -4.74
C ILE A 162 -7.24 -12.39 -3.84
N LYS A 163 -8.03 -12.80 -2.83
CA LYS A 163 -7.65 -13.90 -1.94
C LYS A 163 -7.51 -15.23 -2.69
N HIS A 164 -8.36 -15.50 -3.68
CA HIS A 164 -8.22 -16.68 -4.55
C HIS A 164 -6.90 -16.65 -5.33
N LYS A 165 -6.57 -15.52 -5.94
CA LYS A 165 -5.29 -15.34 -6.65
C LYS A 165 -4.08 -15.54 -5.74
N VAL A 166 -4.13 -15.07 -4.48
CA VAL A 166 -3.08 -15.32 -3.49
C VAL A 166 -2.99 -16.81 -3.16
N ASN A 167 -4.11 -17.46 -2.84
CA ASN A 167 -4.11 -18.88 -2.47
C ASN A 167 -3.62 -19.81 -3.60
N ASN A 168 -3.77 -19.39 -4.85
CA ASN A 168 -3.32 -20.15 -6.03
C ASN A 168 -1.94 -19.73 -6.53
N ASN A 169 -1.24 -18.84 -5.83
CA ASN A 169 0.07 -18.30 -6.22
C ASN A 169 0.06 -17.72 -7.64
N GLU A 170 -0.99 -16.98 -8.01
CA GLU A 170 -1.17 -16.46 -9.38
C GLU A 170 -0.39 -15.17 -9.64
N TYR A 171 0.03 -14.45 -8.59
CA TYR A 171 0.82 -13.23 -8.75
C TYR A 171 2.27 -13.55 -9.11
N ARG A 172 2.83 -12.77 -10.04
CA ARG A 172 4.22 -12.86 -10.47
C ARG A 172 5.06 -11.67 -10.03
N SER A 173 4.42 -10.66 -9.44
CA SER A 173 5.08 -9.58 -8.72
C SER A 173 4.17 -8.97 -7.66
N VAL A 174 4.76 -8.36 -6.64
CA VAL A 174 4.03 -7.57 -5.62
C VAL A 174 3.22 -6.43 -6.26
N MET A 175 3.73 -5.88 -7.37
CA MET A 175 3.05 -4.81 -8.10
C MET A 175 1.74 -5.25 -8.76
N GLU A 176 1.64 -6.48 -9.26
CA GLU A 176 0.40 -7.02 -9.79
C GLU A 176 -0.70 -7.08 -8.71
N PHE A 177 -0.36 -7.51 -7.49
CA PHE A 177 -1.27 -7.49 -6.35
C PHE A 177 -1.74 -6.07 -6.01
N ILE A 178 -0.80 -5.10 -5.93
CA ILE A 178 -1.14 -3.70 -5.66
C ILE A 178 -2.09 -3.14 -6.73
N PHE A 179 -1.91 -3.52 -8.00
CA PHE A 179 -2.80 -3.08 -9.08
C PHE A 179 -4.21 -3.62 -8.96
N ASP A 180 -4.36 -4.87 -8.55
CA ASP A 180 -5.67 -5.47 -8.28
C ASP A 180 -6.35 -4.79 -7.09
N CYS A 181 -5.61 -4.44 -6.02
CA CYS A 181 -6.15 -3.60 -4.95
C CYS A 181 -6.57 -2.22 -5.46
N LYS A 182 -5.76 -1.56 -6.30
CA LYS A 182 -6.10 -0.26 -6.92
C LYS A 182 -7.33 -0.34 -7.81
N MET A 183 -7.58 -1.47 -8.47
CA MET A 183 -8.83 -1.71 -9.19
C MET A 183 -10.03 -1.60 -8.25
N ILE A 184 -9.97 -2.23 -7.08
CA ILE A 184 -11.05 -2.15 -6.10
C ILE A 184 -11.20 -0.70 -5.60
N CYS A 185 -10.10 0.00 -5.33
CA CYS A 185 -10.14 1.41 -4.94
C CYS A 185 -10.81 2.29 -6.00
N PHE A 186 -10.49 2.10 -7.29
CA PHE A 186 -11.13 2.81 -8.39
C PHE A 186 -12.65 2.64 -8.35
N LYS A 187 -13.12 1.39 -8.25
CA LYS A 187 -14.55 1.08 -8.28
C LYS A 187 -15.31 1.70 -7.12
N LEU A 188 -14.78 1.55 -5.90
CA LEU A 188 -15.40 2.11 -4.72
C LEU A 188 -15.38 3.64 -4.74
N SER A 189 -14.31 4.25 -5.28
CA SER A 189 -14.23 5.71 -5.42
C SER A 189 -15.27 6.25 -6.40
N VAL A 190 -15.49 5.56 -7.52
CA VAL A 190 -16.53 5.93 -8.51
C VAL A 190 -17.94 5.80 -7.91
N LEU A 191 -18.21 4.74 -7.15
CA LEU A 191 -19.56 4.48 -6.64
C LEU A 191 -19.94 5.35 -5.44
N TYR A 192 -19.02 5.53 -4.50
CA TYR A 192 -19.32 6.27 -3.26
C TYR A 192 -18.86 7.73 -3.31
N GLY A 193 -17.97 8.08 -4.23
CA GLY A 193 -17.36 9.40 -4.30
C GLY A 193 -16.22 9.59 -3.30
N VAL A 194 -15.23 10.41 -3.68
CA VAL A 194 -14.00 10.63 -2.91
C VAL A 194 -14.23 11.31 -1.55
N ASP A 195 -15.30 12.09 -1.41
CA ASP A 195 -15.63 12.83 -0.18
C ASP A 195 -16.45 12.01 0.84
N SER A 196 -16.93 10.83 0.45
CA SER A 196 -17.68 9.92 1.32
C SER A 196 -16.79 9.34 2.44
N THR A 197 -17.41 8.70 3.43
CA THR A 197 -16.69 7.94 4.46
C THR A 197 -15.81 6.86 3.83
N ILE A 198 -16.38 6.09 2.89
CA ILE A 198 -15.66 5.07 2.12
C ILE A 198 -14.53 5.69 1.30
N GLY A 199 -14.77 6.82 0.62
CA GLY A 199 -13.76 7.55 -0.14
C GLY A 199 -12.55 7.98 0.70
N LYS A 200 -12.80 8.50 1.91
CA LYS A 200 -11.74 8.86 2.87
C LYS A 200 -10.95 7.64 3.34
N ASP A 201 -11.62 6.52 3.60
CA ASP A 201 -10.95 5.28 3.99
C ASP A 201 -10.15 4.65 2.83
N LEU A 202 -10.62 4.78 1.58
CA LEU A 202 -9.85 4.38 0.39
C LEU A 202 -8.56 5.19 0.23
N LYS A 203 -8.61 6.48 0.52
CA LYS A 203 -7.41 7.33 0.53
C LYS A 203 -6.39 6.82 1.56
N ARG A 204 -6.85 6.50 2.77
CA ARG A 204 -6.01 5.89 3.83
C ARG A 204 -5.46 4.53 3.41
N LEU A 205 -6.25 3.69 2.76
CA LEU A 205 -5.80 2.41 2.22
C LEU A 205 -4.71 2.60 1.16
N ASN A 206 -4.84 3.56 0.26
CA ASN A 206 -3.82 3.84 -0.75
C ASN A 206 -2.51 4.36 -0.11
N GLU A 207 -2.59 5.25 0.89
CA GLU A 207 -1.44 5.71 1.67
C GLU A 207 -0.76 4.55 2.41
N PHE A 208 -1.55 3.65 3.02
CA PHE A 208 -1.10 2.43 3.67
C PHE A 208 -0.39 1.49 2.69
N MET A 209 -1.00 1.18 1.54
CA MET A 209 -0.38 0.30 0.53
C MET A 209 0.95 0.86 0.02
N ASN A 210 1.04 2.18 -0.15
CA ASN A 210 2.31 2.82 -0.53
C ASN A 210 3.37 2.71 0.58
N ALA A 211 2.97 2.74 1.85
CA ALA A 211 3.88 2.56 2.98
C ALA A 211 4.38 1.11 3.09
N GLU A 212 3.48 0.12 2.98
CA GLU A 212 3.83 -1.31 2.93
C GLU A 212 4.79 -1.58 1.78
N ASN A 213 4.49 -1.09 0.56
CA ASN A 213 5.36 -1.28 -0.60
C ASN A 213 6.76 -0.70 -0.36
N ARG A 214 6.88 0.50 0.22
CA ARG A 214 8.19 1.09 0.56
C ARG A 214 8.96 0.23 1.58
N PHE A 215 8.27 -0.38 2.54
CA PHE A 215 8.92 -1.25 3.52
C PHE A 215 9.40 -2.55 2.86
N ILE A 216 8.56 -3.20 2.05
CA ILE A 216 8.91 -4.37 1.25
C ILE A 216 10.17 -4.10 0.39
N HIS A 217 10.21 -2.97 -0.32
CA HIS A 217 11.39 -2.56 -1.10
C HIS A 217 12.64 -2.28 -0.26
N SER A 218 12.46 -1.88 1.01
CA SER A 218 13.60 -1.67 1.91
C SER A 218 14.19 -3.01 2.35
N CYS A 219 13.36 -3.96 2.75
CA CYS A 219 13.76 -5.34 3.03
C CYS A 219 12.54 -6.27 3.19
N VAL A 220 12.43 -7.26 2.29
CA VAL A 220 11.41 -8.31 2.33
C VAL A 220 11.47 -9.14 3.62
N ASP A 221 12.66 -9.61 4.00
CA ASP A 221 12.81 -10.47 5.17
C ASP A 221 12.41 -9.72 6.46
N CYS A 222 12.84 -8.47 6.62
CA CYS A 222 12.42 -7.61 7.72
C CYS A 222 10.91 -7.36 7.72
N TYR A 223 10.31 -7.16 6.54
CA TYR A 223 8.86 -6.98 6.42
C TYR A 223 8.10 -8.21 6.91
N ILE A 224 8.51 -9.40 6.47
CA ILE A 224 7.93 -10.68 6.91
C ILE A 224 8.14 -10.87 8.42
N SER A 225 9.39 -10.83 8.89
CA SER A 225 9.74 -11.07 10.29
C SER A 225 9.02 -10.13 11.26
N PHE A 226 8.93 -8.83 10.93
CA PHE A 226 8.21 -7.84 11.75
C PHE A 226 6.71 -8.13 11.89
N ASN A 227 6.09 -8.71 10.86
CA ASN A 227 4.67 -9.00 10.86
C ASN A 227 4.33 -10.38 11.43
N HIS A 228 5.26 -11.35 11.37
CA HIS A 228 5.11 -12.66 12.02
C HIS A 228 5.29 -12.61 13.54
N ASP A 229 6.19 -11.78 14.07
CA ASP A 229 6.40 -11.60 15.52
C ASP A 229 5.14 -11.10 16.27
N LYS A 230 4.19 -10.49 15.56
CA LYS A 230 2.90 -10.08 16.14
C LYS A 230 1.93 -11.24 16.39
N ILE A 231 2.33 -12.49 16.09
CA ILE A 231 1.47 -13.68 16.12
C ILE A 231 1.93 -14.68 17.19
N ASP A 232 3.24 -14.78 17.48
CA ASP A 232 3.81 -15.70 18.47
C ASP A 232 4.44 -14.95 19.65
N ASP A 233 4.17 -15.39 20.88
CA ASP A 233 4.72 -14.84 22.14
C ASP A 233 6.24 -15.10 22.32
N ASP A 234 6.93 -15.62 21.30
CA ASP A 234 8.32 -16.05 21.38
C ASP A 234 9.31 -14.89 21.12
N LYS A 235 9.38 -14.02 22.13
CA LYS A 235 10.44 -13.04 22.48
C LYS A 235 11.49 -12.75 21.40
N ASN A 236 11.35 -11.62 20.70
CA ASN A 236 12.42 -10.80 20.09
C ASN A 236 13.45 -11.49 19.15
N PHE A 237 13.27 -12.76 18.78
CA PHE A 237 14.21 -13.47 17.91
C PHE A 237 14.14 -12.95 16.47
N TRP A 238 12.98 -12.48 16.04
CA TRP A 238 12.75 -11.95 14.69
C TRP A 238 13.78 -10.88 14.29
N PHE A 239 14.22 -10.05 15.26
CA PHE A 239 15.13 -8.95 14.99
C PHE A 239 16.59 -9.38 15.00
N ILE A 240 16.96 -10.50 15.66
CA ILE A 240 18.36 -10.97 15.66
C ILE A 240 18.68 -11.86 14.45
N VAL A 241 17.67 -12.43 13.78
CA VAL A 241 17.87 -13.22 12.57
C VAL A 241 18.46 -12.31 11.47
N PRO A 242 19.55 -12.72 10.81
CA PRO A 242 20.06 -12.00 9.67
C PRO A 242 19.20 -12.17 8.43
N CYS A 243 19.05 -11.07 7.70
CA CYS A 243 18.36 -11.04 6.41
C CYS A 243 19.32 -11.44 5.29
N ASP A 244 18.80 -11.70 4.08
CA ASP A 244 19.60 -12.05 2.90
C ASP A 244 19.35 -11.04 1.75
N PRO A 245 20.35 -10.24 1.34
CA PRO A 245 21.67 -10.13 1.95
C PRO A 245 21.59 -9.45 3.34
N PRO A 246 22.59 -9.69 4.23
CA PRO A 246 22.63 -9.10 5.55
C PRO A 246 22.62 -7.58 5.56
N HIS A 247 21.88 -7.00 6.51
CA HIS A 247 21.94 -5.57 6.78
C HIS A 247 23.29 -5.19 7.35
N GLN A 248 23.82 -4.05 6.90
CA GLN A 248 24.98 -3.45 7.55
C GLN A 248 24.60 -3.04 8.97
N ILE A 249 25.45 -3.39 9.93
CA ILE A 249 25.28 -3.07 11.34
C ILE A 249 26.12 -1.87 11.74
N CYS A 250 25.61 -1.07 12.66
CA CYS A 250 26.27 0.14 13.12
C CYS A 250 25.88 0.48 14.56
N PHE A 251 26.47 1.55 15.06
CA PHE A 251 26.03 2.29 16.23
C PHE A 251 25.53 3.65 15.75
N ALA A 252 24.26 3.95 15.97
CA ALA A 252 23.65 5.21 15.55
C ALA A 252 23.11 5.96 16.76
N ARG A 253 22.98 7.29 16.65
CA ARG A 253 22.32 8.10 17.68
C ARG A 253 21.29 9.05 17.11
N THR A 254 20.27 9.32 17.91
CA THR A 254 19.35 10.43 17.72
C THR A 254 19.78 11.61 18.59
N LYS A 255 19.29 12.82 18.27
CA LYS A 255 19.68 14.04 18.99
C LYS A 255 19.30 13.92 20.47
N GLY A 256 20.28 14.08 21.36
CA GLY A 256 20.08 13.99 22.82
C GLY A 256 20.29 12.59 23.42
N PHE A 257 20.61 11.59 22.61
CA PHE A 257 20.85 10.22 23.06
C PHE A 257 22.28 9.76 22.74
N SER A 258 22.75 8.79 23.51
CA SER A 258 24.00 8.07 23.25
C SER A 258 23.87 7.14 22.04
N HIS A 259 24.99 6.70 21.49
CA HIS A 259 25.00 5.72 20.41
C HIS A 259 24.42 4.38 20.86
N TYR A 260 23.53 3.82 20.05
CA TYR A 260 22.90 2.52 20.24
C TYR A 260 23.15 1.61 19.05
N PRO A 261 23.32 0.29 19.27
CA PRO A 261 23.47 -0.67 18.17
C PRO A 261 22.21 -0.70 17.29
N ALA A 262 22.41 -0.75 15.97
CA ALA A 262 21.34 -0.73 14.98
C ALA A 262 21.69 -1.49 13.69
N LYS A 263 20.64 -1.93 12.96
CA LYS A 263 20.71 -2.33 11.55
C LYS A 263 20.44 -1.12 10.66
N ILE A 264 21.23 -0.94 9.60
CA ILE A 264 20.94 0.02 8.53
C ILE A 264 19.98 -0.65 7.55
N ILE A 265 18.72 -0.21 7.56
CA ILE A 265 17.66 -0.77 6.72
C ILE A 265 17.71 -0.18 5.32
N ARG A 266 17.91 1.13 5.24
CA ARG A 266 18.04 1.88 3.98
C ARG A 266 19.00 3.04 4.17
N SER A 267 19.90 3.25 3.23
CA SER A 267 20.87 4.35 3.24
C SER A 267 20.62 5.26 2.04
N ASP A 268 20.42 6.54 2.31
CA ASP A 268 20.37 7.61 1.31
C ASP A 268 21.64 8.49 1.42
N MET A 269 21.84 9.43 0.50
CA MET A 269 23.07 10.26 0.44
C MET A 269 23.46 10.94 1.76
N ASN A 270 22.48 11.45 2.51
CA ASN A 270 22.73 12.23 3.73
C ASN A 270 22.16 11.58 5.01
N LYS A 271 21.21 10.67 4.87
CA LYS A 271 20.46 10.09 6.00
C LYS A 271 20.26 8.61 5.77
N SER A 272 20.15 7.87 6.86
CA SER A 272 19.83 6.45 6.84
C SER A 272 18.63 6.16 7.74
N LEU A 273 17.78 5.23 7.29
CA LEU A 273 16.80 4.58 8.14
C LEU A 273 17.51 3.46 8.90
N VAL A 274 17.58 3.59 10.21
CA VAL A 274 18.19 2.60 11.11
C VAL A 274 17.14 2.00 12.02
N TRP A 275 17.34 0.76 12.41
CA TRP A 275 16.47 0.02 13.32
C TRP A 275 17.28 -0.47 14.51
N PHE A 276 16.91 -0.06 15.72
CA PHE A 276 17.73 -0.28 16.92
C PHE A 276 17.53 -1.67 17.52
N PHE A 277 18.60 -2.22 18.10
CA PHE A 277 18.54 -3.45 18.92
C PHE A 277 18.02 -3.17 20.34
N ASP A 278 17.31 -2.06 20.56
CA ASP A 278 16.69 -1.77 21.86
C ASP A 278 15.51 -2.71 22.15
N GLU A 279 14.89 -2.56 23.32
CA GLU A 279 13.81 -3.45 23.77
C GLU A 279 12.57 -3.41 22.86
N LYS A 280 12.33 -2.27 22.19
CA LYS A 280 11.12 -2.04 21.38
C LYS A 280 11.38 -2.14 19.87
N HIS A 281 12.64 -2.34 19.47
CA HIS A 281 13.09 -2.27 18.10
C HIS A 281 12.62 -0.99 17.38
N GLU A 282 12.83 0.16 18.01
CA GLU A 282 12.43 1.45 17.43
C GLU A 282 13.27 1.76 16.18
N TYR A 283 12.65 2.37 15.15
CA TYR A 283 13.37 2.88 13.98
C TYR A 283 13.49 4.39 14.01
N ALA A 284 14.56 4.92 13.42
CA ALA A 284 14.73 6.35 13.23
C ALA A 284 15.44 6.67 11.91
N ILE A 285 15.16 7.86 11.37
CA ILE A 285 15.98 8.45 10.32
C ILE A 285 17.08 9.26 11.00
N VAL A 286 18.33 8.85 10.83
CA VAL A 286 19.52 9.52 11.38
C VAL A 286 20.36 10.13 10.26
N GLN A 287 21.09 11.19 10.57
CA GLN A 287 22.09 11.73 9.63
C GLN A 287 23.27 10.76 9.56
N ASN A 288 23.86 10.57 8.38
CA ASN A 288 24.95 9.60 8.21
C ASN A 288 26.18 9.92 9.09
N LYS A 289 26.40 11.20 9.44
CA LYS A 289 27.44 11.63 10.40
C LYS A 289 27.22 11.17 11.85
N GLU A 290 26.00 10.75 12.19
CA GLU A 290 25.62 10.25 13.52
C GLU A 290 25.68 8.71 13.59
N ILE A 291 26.30 8.09 12.58
CA ILE A 291 26.53 6.65 12.49
C ILE A 291 28.03 6.40 12.69
N SER A 292 28.34 5.43 13.54
CA SER A 292 29.68 4.89 13.78
C SER A 292 29.66 3.37 13.61
N TYR A 293 30.74 2.78 13.12
CA TYR A 293 30.86 1.32 13.01
C TYR A 293 31.43 0.65 14.25
N THR A 294 31.88 1.45 15.21
CA THR A 294 32.35 1.02 16.53
C THR A 294 31.63 1.81 17.62
N LEU A 295 31.38 1.19 18.77
CA LEU A 295 30.84 1.91 19.92
C LEU A 295 31.88 2.95 20.39
N PRO A 296 31.54 4.25 20.49
CA PRO A 296 32.47 5.26 21.00
C PRO A 296 32.91 4.94 22.42
N LYS A 297 34.21 5.10 22.70
CA LYS A 297 34.86 4.64 23.96
C LYS A 297 34.31 5.33 25.21
N ASP A 298 33.82 6.54 25.06
CA ASP A 298 33.23 7.40 26.08
C ASP A 298 31.74 7.12 26.33
N THR A 299 31.16 6.11 25.66
CA THR A 299 29.75 5.76 25.83
C THR A 299 29.51 5.12 27.21
N VAL A 300 28.65 5.74 28.01
CA VAL A 300 28.19 5.18 29.29
C VAL A 300 27.27 3.98 29.04
N ILE A 301 27.66 2.81 29.55
CA ILE A 301 26.87 1.58 29.44
C ILE A 301 25.77 1.55 30.49
N THR A 302 24.54 1.86 30.07
CA THR A 302 23.33 1.70 30.89
C THR A 302 22.82 0.27 30.82
N THR A 303 21.93 -0.12 31.75
CA THR A 303 21.26 -1.44 31.71
C THR A 303 20.53 -1.69 30.39
N LYS A 304 19.86 -0.65 29.86
CA LYS A 304 19.17 -0.73 28.56
C LYS A 304 20.15 -0.94 27.41
N LEU A 305 21.29 -0.25 27.43
CA LEU A 305 22.30 -0.38 26.38
C LEU A 305 22.99 -1.74 26.47
N ALA A 306 23.26 -2.26 27.67
CA ALA A 306 23.80 -3.60 27.86
C ALA A 306 22.87 -4.68 27.27
N GLY A 307 21.56 -4.57 27.49
CA GLY A 307 20.57 -5.45 26.86
C GLY A 307 20.59 -5.39 25.33
N ALA A 308 20.66 -4.19 24.77
CA ALA A 308 20.76 -4.02 23.31
C ALA A 308 22.06 -4.57 22.72
N LEU A 309 23.19 -4.38 23.42
CA LEU A 309 24.48 -4.93 23.03
C LEU A 309 24.50 -6.46 23.05
N LYS A 310 23.77 -7.10 23.98
CA LYS A 310 23.61 -8.56 24.01
C LYS A 310 22.93 -9.06 22.73
N GLN A 311 21.78 -8.47 22.36
CA GLN A 311 21.07 -8.84 21.13
C GLN A 311 21.92 -8.57 19.88
N PHE A 312 22.62 -7.44 19.83
CA PHE A 312 23.56 -7.11 18.77
C PHE A 312 24.69 -8.15 18.63
N GLY A 313 25.23 -8.63 19.75
CA GLY A 313 26.21 -9.69 19.80
C GLY A 313 25.67 -11.01 19.26
N MET A 314 24.46 -11.41 19.65
CA MET A 314 23.79 -12.61 19.13
C MET A 314 23.59 -12.53 17.62
N HIS A 315 23.12 -11.39 17.11
CA HIS A 315 22.98 -11.17 15.67
C HIS A 315 24.32 -11.30 14.92
N LYS A 316 25.41 -10.74 15.47
CA LYS A 316 26.76 -10.90 14.89
C LYS A 316 27.22 -12.36 14.83
N LEU A 317 26.90 -13.16 15.84
CA LEU A 317 27.24 -14.58 15.85
C LEU A 317 26.44 -15.35 14.78
N LEU A 318 25.15 -15.05 14.64
CA LEU A 318 24.31 -15.65 13.58
C LEU A 318 24.83 -15.28 12.19
N LEU A 319 25.23 -14.02 11.97
CA LEU A 319 25.89 -13.58 10.73
C LEU A 319 27.14 -14.42 10.43
N GLN A 320 27.98 -14.65 11.42
CA GLN A 320 29.18 -15.47 11.26
C GLN A 320 28.84 -16.92 10.92
N SER A 321 27.83 -17.52 11.59
CA SER A 321 27.41 -18.90 11.32
C SER A 321 26.85 -19.12 9.92
N GLN A 322 26.12 -18.14 9.37
CA GLN A 322 25.61 -18.18 8.00
C GLN A 322 26.75 -18.17 6.98
N LEU A 323 27.82 -17.41 7.26
CA LEU A 323 29.02 -17.35 6.43
C LEU A 323 29.89 -18.61 6.54
N SER A 324 29.86 -19.34 7.67
CA SER A 324 30.71 -20.51 7.93
C SER A 324 30.06 -21.87 7.65
N SER A 325 28.79 -21.91 7.21
CA SER A 325 28.01 -23.16 6.96
C SER A 325 27.91 -24.12 8.15
N SER A 326 28.14 -23.66 9.39
CA SER A 326 28.10 -24.48 10.61
C SER A 326 26.81 -24.23 11.40
N LYS A 327 26.12 -25.30 11.85
CA LYS A 327 24.93 -25.20 12.74
C LYS A 327 25.32 -24.57 14.09
N PHE A 328 24.66 -23.47 14.44
CA PHE A 328 24.87 -22.76 15.72
C PHE A 328 23.85 -23.23 16.77
N ASP A 329 24.30 -23.62 17.95
CA ASP A 329 23.46 -24.03 19.09
C ASP A 329 23.30 -22.86 20.07
N LEU A 330 22.10 -22.29 20.12
CA LEU A 330 21.73 -21.16 20.98
C LEU A 330 21.75 -21.50 22.48
N ASN A 331 21.70 -22.79 22.85
CA ASN A 331 21.55 -23.22 24.24
C ASN A 331 22.85 -23.19 25.06
N GLN A 332 24.01 -22.97 24.42
CA GLN A 332 25.30 -22.98 25.11
C GLN A 332 25.74 -21.61 25.66
N PHE A 333 24.90 -20.57 25.51
CA PHE A 333 25.24 -19.21 25.91
C PHE A 333 24.56 -18.80 27.24
N GLU A 334 24.88 -19.52 28.33
CA GLU A 334 24.72 -18.96 29.67
C GLU A 334 25.88 -18.00 29.94
N LEU A 335 25.56 -16.72 30.16
CA LEU A 335 26.53 -15.71 30.54
C LEU A 335 27.15 -16.10 31.88
N ARG A 336 28.48 -16.24 31.94
CA ARG A 336 29.18 -16.22 33.22
C ARG A 336 28.88 -14.89 33.89
N GLU A 337 28.16 -14.95 35.02
CA GLU A 337 28.02 -13.78 35.88
C GLU A 337 29.41 -13.24 36.24
N PRO A 338 29.58 -11.92 36.32
CA PRO A 338 30.83 -11.34 36.79
C PRO A 338 31.10 -11.88 38.20
N SER A 339 32.30 -12.45 38.40
CA SER A 339 32.76 -12.92 39.69
C SER A 339 32.56 -11.81 40.73
N LYS A 340 31.71 -12.06 41.72
CA LYS A 340 31.60 -11.21 42.90
C LYS A 340 32.98 -11.16 43.53
N GLU A 341 33.69 -10.04 43.38
CA GLU A 341 34.88 -9.76 44.16
C GLU A 341 34.47 -9.74 45.64
N SER A 342 35.01 -10.71 46.38
CA SER A 342 34.94 -10.79 47.82
C SER A 342 35.61 -9.57 48.44
N LYS A 343 34.85 -8.77 49.18
CA LYS A 343 35.36 -7.93 50.27
C LYS A 343 34.77 -8.40 51.58
#